data_AF-A0A7H4PIE2-F1
#
_entry.id   AF-A0A7H4PIE2-F1
#
_cell.length_a   1.000
_cell.length_b   1.000
_cell.length_c   1.000
_cell.angle_alpha   90.00
_cell.angle_beta   90.00
_cell.angle_gamma   90.00
#
_symmetry.space_group_name_H-M   'P 1'
#
loop_
_entity.id
_entity.type
_entity.pdbx_description
1 polymer ?
#
loop_
_entity_poly.entity_id
_entity_poly.type
_entity_poly.pdbx_seq_one_letter_code
_entity_poly.pdbx_strand_id
1 'polypeptide(L)'
;MKSNTGNTKRNFLTQNEIEALLAAANTGAHATRNYCLTLLCFIHGLRASEICRLRVSDIDLQSKCIYVHRLKRGFSTSHPIN
;
A
#
# COMPACT_ATOMS: atom_id res chain seq x y z
N MET A 1 -16.40 6.82 32.19
CA MET A 1 -14.96 6.74 31.85
C MET A 1 -14.64 5.30 31.52
N LYS A 2 -14.42 4.93 30.25
CA LYS A 2 -14.05 3.55 29.89
C LYS A 2 -12.53 3.45 29.91
N SER A 3 -11.99 2.68 30.84
CA SER A 3 -10.56 2.35 30.93
C SER A 3 -10.16 1.53 29.69
N ASN A 4 -9.35 2.13 28.81
CA ASN A 4 -8.74 1.43 27.69
C ASN A 4 -7.53 0.64 28.21
N THR A 5 -7.77 -0.58 28.69
CA THR A 5 -6.73 -1.50 29.10
C THR A 5 -5.83 -1.78 27.89
N GLY A 6 -4.56 -1.39 27.99
CA GLY A 6 -3.58 -1.43 26.92
C GLY A 6 -3.52 -2.79 26.24
N ASN A 7 -4.11 -2.86 25.04
CA ASN A 7 -4.00 -4.00 24.15
C ASN A 7 -2.57 -4.02 23.59
N THR A 8 -1.64 -4.69 24.28
CA THR A 8 -0.27 -4.95 23.80
C THR A 8 -0.28 -6.00 22.68
N LYS A 9 -1.24 -5.93 21.76
CA LYS A 9 -1.28 -6.77 20.56
C LYS A 9 -0.44 -6.14 19.46
N ARG A 10 0.26 -6.99 18.73
CA ARG A 10 1.06 -6.66 17.55
C ARG A 10 0.21 -5.90 16.51
N ASN A 11 0.72 -4.76 16.03
CA ASN A 11 0.03 -3.84 15.09
C ASN A 11 0.62 -3.84 13.67
N PHE A 12 1.38 -4.86 13.31
CA PHE A 12 1.99 -5.03 11.98
C PHE A 12 1.73 -6.45 11.48
N LEU A 13 1.78 -6.68 10.17
CA LEU A 13 1.65 -8.02 9.56
C LEU A 13 3.02 -8.70 9.45
N THR A 14 3.06 -10.03 9.57
CA THR A 14 4.25 -10.82 9.26
C THR A 14 4.35 -11.04 7.75
N GLN A 15 5.51 -11.53 7.29
CA GLN A 15 5.72 -11.88 5.88
C GLN A 15 4.66 -12.88 5.38
N ASN A 16 4.43 -13.97 6.11
CA ASN A 16 3.45 -14.99 5.74
C ASN A 16 2.02 -14.42 5.69
N GLU A 17 1.69 -13.47 6.56
CA GLU A 17 0.36 -12.83 6.56
C GLU A 17 0.18 -11.88 5.37
N ILE A 18 1.24 -11.19 4.94
CA ILE A 18 1.22 -10.38 3.72
C ILE A 18 1.10 -11.27 2.48
N GLU A 19 1.82 -12.39 2.44
CA GLU A 19 1.72 -13.36 1.34
C GLU A 19 0.31 -13.95 1.24
N ALA A 20 -0.30 -14.32 2.37
CA ALA A 20 -1.69 -14.79 2.41
C ALA A 20 -2.67 -13.70 1.95
N LEU A 21 -2.46 -12.45 2.36
CA LEU A 21 -3.27 -11.31 1.93
C LEU A 21 -3.18 -11.08 0.42
N LEU A 22 -1.97 -11.13 -0.13
CA LEU A 22 -1.73 -11.00 -1.57
C LEU A 22 -2.37 -12.16 -2.35
N ALA A 23 -2.24 -13.39 -1.87
CA ALA A 23 -2.88 -14.56 -2.48
C ALA A 23 -4.40 -14.40 -2.52
N ALA A 24 -5.03 -13.94 -1.43
CA ALA A 24 -6.46 -13.67 -1.38
C ALA A 24 -6.86 -12.53 -2.34
N ALA A 25 -6.07 -11.46 -2.42
CA ALA A 25 -6.32 -10.34 -3.33
C ALA A 25 -6.21 -10.73 -4.82
N ASN A 26 -5.50 -11.82 -5.13
CA ASN A 26 -5.37 -12.38 -6.48
C ASN A 26 -6.53 -13.30 -6.90
N THR A 27 -7.69 -13.19 -6.25
CA THR A 27 -8.89 -13.99 -6.56
C THR A 27 -10.11 -13.10 -6.80
N GLY A 28 -11.12 -13.63 -7.48
CA GLY A 28 -12.40 -12.94 -7.73
C GLY A 28 -12.34 -11.84 -8.79
N ALA A 29 -13.33 -10.94 -8.75
CA ALA A 29 -13.43 -9.84 -9.70
C ALA A 29 -12.29 -8.81 -9.48
N HIS A 30 -11.65 -8.40 -10.57
CA HIS A 30 -10.51 -7.46 -10.56
C HIS A 30 -9.28 -7.95 -9.77
N ALA A 31 -9.04 -9.26 -9.70
CA ALA A 31 -7.89 -9.88 -9.03
C ALA A 31 -6.56 -9.17 -9.30
N THR A 32 -6.20 -8.97 -10.58
CA THR A 32 -4.94 -8.30 -10.96
C THR A 32 -4.83 -6.89 -10.39
N ARG A 33 -5.92 -6.11 -10.41
CA ARG A 33 -5.96 -4.77 -9.82
C ARG A 33 -5.77 -4.85 -8.31
N ASN A 34 -6.52 -5.71 -7.63
CA ASN A 34 -6.50 -5.80 -6.17
C ASN A 34 -5.13 -6.26 -5.65
N TYR A 35 -4.54 -7.27 -6.31
CA TYR A 35 -3.18 -7.72 -6.04
C TYR A 35 -2.17 -6.58 -6.20
N CYS A 36 -2.19 -5.90 -7.36
CA CYS A 36 -1.28 -4.79 -7.65
C CYS A 36 -1.40 -3.66 -6.63
N LEU A 37 -2.61 -3.22 -6.31
CA LEU A 37 -2.82 -2.14 -5.35
C LEU A 37 -2.38 -2.53 -3.93
N THR A 38 -2.63 -3.77 -3.52
CA THR A 38 -2.20 -4.28 -2.20
C THR A 38 -0.68 -4.34 -2.12
N LEU A 39 -0.02 -4.80 -3.19
CA LEU A 39 1.43 -4.86 -3.29
C LEU A 39 2.07 -3.46 -3.26
N LEU A 40 1.52 -2.49 -4.03
CA LEU A 40 2.00 -1.10 -4.02
C LEU A 40 1.86 -0.45 -2.64
N CYS A 41 0.75 -0.70 -1.94
CA CYS A 41 0.57 -0.26 -0.55
C CYS A 41 1.66 -0.82 0.36
N PHE A 42 1.97 -2.12 0.22
CA PHE A 42 2.98 -2.78 1.05
C PHE A 42 4.40 -2.27 0.77
N ILE A 43 4.79 -2.15 -0.50
CA ILE A 43 6.15 -1.75 -0.90
C ILE A 43 6.40 -0.26 -0.67
N HIS A 44 5.44 0.61 -1.01
CA HIS A 44 5.65 2.07 -0.98
C HIS A 44 5.02 2.75 0.24
N GLY A 45 4.36 1.99 1.12
CA GLY A 45 3.71 2.52 2.32
C GLY A 45 2.63 3.55 1.98
N LEU A 46 1.84 3.30 0.94
CA LEU A 46 0.76 4.21 0.53
C LEU A 46 -0.37 4.17 1.56
N ARG A 47 -0.91 5.34 1.90
CA ARG A 47 -2.17 5.43 2.64
C ARG A 47 -3.33 5.08 1.71
N ALA A 48 -4.45 4.59 2.27
CA ALA A 48 -5.66 4.27 1.50
C ALA A 48 -6.10 5.42 0.57
N SER A 49 -6.06 6.66 1.06
CA SER A 49 -6.40 7.84 0.25
C SER A 49 -5.34 8.25 -0.76
N GLU A 50 -4.09 7.86 -0.60
CA GLU A 50 -3.00 8.11 -1.57
C GLU A 50 -3.14 7.15 -2.75
N ILE A 51 -3.32 5.85 -2.48
CA ILE A 51 -3.50 4.86 -3.54
C ILE A 51 -4.78 5.10 -4.36
N CYS A 52 -5.87 5.52 -3.72
CA CYS A 52 -7.11 5.88 -4.42
C CYS A 52 -6.97 7.12 -5.33
N ARG A 53 -5.90 7.91 -5.19
CA ARG A 53 -5.63 9.11 -6.00
C ARG A 53 -4.51 8.91 -7.03
N LEU A 54 -3.87 7.75 -7.05
CA LEU A 54 -2.75 7.45 -7.93
C LEU A 54 -3.20 7.53 -9.40
N ARG A 55 -2.39 8.20 -10.23
CA ARG A 55 -2.64 8.32 -11.67
C ARG A 55 -1.62 7.51 -12.43
N VAL A 56 -2.00 7.07 -13.64
CA VAL A 56 -1.06 6.41 -14.57
C VAL A 56 0.12 7.32 -14.89
N SER A 57 -0.11 8.63 -14.99
CA SER A 57 0.94 9.64 -15.21
C SER A 57 1.95 9.78 -14.07
N ASP A 58 1.65 9.26 -12.88
CA ASP A 58 2.58 9.26 -11.75
C ASP A 58 3.61 8.10 -11.87
N ILE A 59 3.41 7.18 -12.82
CA ILE A 59 4.26 6.00 -13.01
C ILE A 59 5.10 6.19 -14.28
N ASP A 60 6.41 6.19 -14.10
CA ASP A 60 7.38 6.12 -15.17
C ASP A 60 7.92 4.69 -15.26
N LEU A 61 7.44 3.93 -16.24
CA LEU A 61 7.88 2.56 -16.48
C LEU A 61 9.28 2.48 -17.09
N GLN A 62 9.74 3.51 -17.79
CA GLN A 62 11.08 3.55 -18.38
C GLN A 62 12.13 3.77 -17.28
N SER A 63 11.89 4.74 -16.41
CA SER A 63 12.75 5.03 -15.25
C SER A 63 12.47 4.12 -14.05
N LYS A 64 11.47 3.22 -14.17
CA LYS A 64 11.00 2.32 -13.11
C LYS A 64 10.77 3.05 -11.79
N CYS A 65 9.99 4.12 -11.84
CA CYS A 65 9.71 4.96 -10.68
C CYS A 65 8.23 5.31 -10.59
N ILE A 66 7.75 5.46 -9.36
CA ILE A 66 6.41 5.98 -9.04
C ILE A 66 6.56 7.26 -8.22
N TYR A 67 5.93 8.33 -8.66
CA TYR A 67 5.85 9.56 -7.87
C TYR A 67 4.69 9.47 -6.89
N VAL A 68 5.00 9.57 -5.59
CA VAL A 68 3.98 9.45 -4.54
C VAL A 68 3.58 10.82 -4.01
N HIS A 69 2.36 11.24 -4.32
CA HIS A 69 1.74 12.44 -3.74
C HIS A 69 1.33 12.16 -2.30
N ARG A 70 2.14 12.60 -1.33
CA ARG A 70 1.85 12.40 0.09
C ARG A 70 0.84 13.42 0.59
N LEU A 71 -0.09 12.95 1.42
CA LEU A 71 -1.07 13.84 2.05
C LEU A 71 -0.49 14.58 3.27
N LYS A 72 -1.17 15.67 3.65
CA LYS A 72 -0.83 16.54 4.80
C LYS A 72 0.60 17.09 4.65
N ARG A 73 1.43 16.93 5.69
CA ARG A 73 2.84 17.37 5.73
C ARG A 73 3.80 16.26 5.28
N GLY A 74 3.31 15.27 4.54
CA GLY A 74 4.15 14.23 4.00
C GLY A 74 5.01 14.77 2.85
N PHE A 75 6.25 14.30 2.76
CA PHE A 75 7.16 14.66 1.68
C PHE A 75 6.86 13.82 0.44
N SER A 76 6.32 14.44 -0.61
CA SER A 76 6.08 13.78 -1.90
C SER A 76 7.40 13.53 -2.61
N THR A 77 7.63 12.29 -3.03
CA THR A 77 8.90 11.88 -3.65
C THR A 77 8.71 10.70 -4.58
N SER A 78 9.67 10.53 -5.49
CA SER A 78 9.79 9.35 -6.34
C SER A 78 10.27 8.15 -5.52
N HIS A 79 9.62 7.00 -5.71
CA HIS A 79 10.01 5.71 -5.18
C HIS A 79 10.38 4.79 -6.38
N PRO A 80 11.42 3.96 -6.28
CA PRO A 80 11.72 2.97 -7.32
C PRO A 80 10.67 1.86 -7.34
N ILE A 81 10.32 1.37 -8.52
CA ILE A 81 9.51 0.18 -8.76
C ILE A 81 10.48 -0.93 -9.18
N ASN A 82 10.49 -2.04 -8.44
CA ASN A 82 11.41 -3.16 -8.69
C ASN A 82 10.79 -4.20 -9.62
#